data_AF-A0A929ILW2-F1
#
_entry.id   AF-A0A929ILW2-F1
#
_cell.length_a   1.000
_cell.length_b   1.000
_cell.length_c   1.000
_cell.angle_alpha   90.00
_cell.angle_beta   90.00
_cell.angle_gamma   90.00
#
_symmetry.space_group_name_H-M   'P 1'
#
loop_
_entity.id
_entity.type
_entity.pdbx_description
1 polymer ?
#
loop_
_entity_poly.entity_id
_entity_poly.type
_entity_poly.pdbx_seq_one_letter_code
_entity_poly.pdbx_strand_id
1 'polypeptide(L)'
;MTGQTSILCRDCLALPESAPDGRCPQCGSPRLASHPELHELSIAHIDCDAFYASVEKRDNPDLANRPVIVGGGRRGVVAAACYVARVYGVRSAMPMFKALQACPDAVVIRPDMAKYSAVGRQLREMMLRATPLV
;
A
#
# COMPACT_ATOMS: atom_id res chain seq x y z
N MET A 1 -35.48 -10.33 -8.60
CA MET A 1 -34.88 -10.65 -7.29
C MET A 1 -34.58 -9.33 -6.61
N THR A 2 -35.43 -8.89 -5.69
CA THR A 2 -35.20 -7.69 -4.87
C THR A 2 -34.17 -8.05 -3.79
N GLY A 3 -32.88 -7.99 -4.15
CA GLY A 3 -31.79 -8.21 -3.20
C GLY A 3 -31.84 -7.15 -2.10
N GLN A 4 -31.86 -7.59 -0.85
CA GLN A 4 -31.77 -6.72 0.31
C GLN A 4 -30.47 -5.91 0.22
N THR A 5 -30.56 -4.58 0.21
CA THR A 5 -29.39 -3.71 0.10
C THR A 5 -28.55 -3.84 1.36
N SER A 6 -27.36 -4.41 1.24
CA SER A 6 -26.39 -4.50 2.34
C SER A 6 -25.74 -3.14 2.60
N ILE A 7 -25.44 -2.82 3.86
CA ILE A 7 -24.89 -1.52 4.29
C ILE A 7 -23.60 -1.74 5.08
N LEU A 8 -22.56 -0.94 4.78
CA LEU A 8 -21.29 -0.89 5.52
C LEU A 8 -21.00 0.54 5.98
N CYS A 9 -20.71 0.73 7.26
CA CYS A 9 -20.10 1.97 7.73
C CYS A 9 -18.60 1.97 7.46
N ARG A 10 -18.10 2.96 6.71
CA ARG A 10 -16.67 3.05 6.35
C ARG A 10 -15.76 3.51 7.48
N ASP A 11 -16.31 3.95 8.61
CA ASP A 11 -15.53 4.44 9.75
C ASP A 11 -15.41 3.40 10.87
N CYS A 12 -16.51 2.74 11.26
CA CYS A 12 -16.50 1.73 12.32
C CYS A 12 -16.69 0.28 11.83
N LEU A 13 -16.84 0.08 10.52
CA LEU A 13 -17.01 -1.23 9.88
C LEU A 13 -18.29 -1.99 10.29
N ALA A 14 -19.24 -1.30 10.93
CA ALA A 14 -20.55 -1.85 11.27
C ALA A 14 -21.35 -2.22 10.01
N LEU A 15 -22.13 -3.29 10.11
CA LEU A 15 -23.02 -3.80 9.06
C LEU A 15 -24.48 -3.69 9.50
N PRO A 16 -25.05 -2.48 9.58
CA PRO A 16 -26.41 -2.31 10.04
C PRO A 16 -27.41 -2.83 9.00
N GLU A 17 -28.50 -3.44 9.46
CA GLU A 17 -29.59 -3.90 8.58
C GLU A 17 -30.37 -2.72 7.95
N SER A 18 -30.35 -1.55 8.61
CA SER A 18 -30.97 -0.31 8.10
C SER A 18 -30.28 0.94 8.65
N ALA A 19 -30.40 2.04 7.91
CA ALA A 19 -29.89 3.36 8.31
C ALA A 19 -30.86 4.46 7.81
N PRO A 20 -32.07 4.56 8.40
CA PRO A 20 -33.15 5.42 7.89
C PRO A 20 -32.77 6.90 7.85
N ASP A 21 -31.96 7.37 8.80
CA ASP A 21 -31.51 8.77 8.87
C ASP A 21 -30.24 9.04 8.02
N GLY A 22 -29.82 8.07 7.20
CA GLY A 22 -28.57 8.14 6.43
C GLY A 22 -27.31 8.13 7.30
N ARG A 23 -27.40 7.67 8.55
CA ARG A 23 -26.31 7.62 9.52
C ARG A 23 -26.11 6.24 10.11
N CYS A 24 -24.87 5.90 10.41
CA CYS A 24 -24.54 4.65 11.09
C CYS A 24 -25.16 4.64 12.49
N PRO A 25 -25.96 3.62 12.85
CA PRO A 25 -26.57 3.53 14.18
C PRO A 25 -25.54 3.29 15.30
N GLN A 26 -24.32 2.85 14.97
CA GLN A 26 -23.27 2.57 15.96
C GLN A 26 -22.36 3.78 16.25
N CYS A 27 -22.00 4.57 15.25
CA CYS A 27 -21.04 5.68 15.41
C CYS A 27 -21.55 7.04 14.92
N GLY A 28 -22.76 7.13 14.37
CA GLY A 28 -23.35 8.36 13.84
C GLY A 28 -22.74 8.87 12.52
N SER A 29 -21.73 8.17 11.99
CA SER A 29 -21.06 8.55 10.75
C SER A 29 -22.03 8.56 9.55
N PRO A 30 -21.96 9.58 8.68
CA PRO A 30 -22.69 9.60 7.42
C PRO A 30 -22.01 8.77 6.32
N ARG A 31 -20.82 8.19 6.55
CA ARG A 31 -20.03 7.46 5.55
C ARG A 31 -20.51 6.02 5.39
N LEU A 32 -21.75 5.87 4.94
CA LEU A 32 -22.35 4.58 4.62
C LEU A 32 -22.10 4.23 3.14
N ALA A 33 -21.75 2.97 2.89
CA ALA A 33 -21.77 2.37 1.56
C ALA A 33 -22.91 1.37 1.53
N SER A 34 -23.74 1.38 0.49
CA SER A 34 -24.85 0.45 0.34
C SER A 34 -24.83 -0.19 -1.05
N HIS A 35 -24.78 -1.51 -1.12
CA HIS A 35 -24.80 -2.24 -2.39
C HIS A 35 -25.46 -3.60 -2.17
N PRO A 36 -26.31 -4.09 -3.11
CA PRO A 36 -26.92 -5.42 -2.99
C PRO A 36 -25.87 -6.54 -2.82
N GLU A 37 -24.75 -6.45 -3.55
CA GLU A 37 -23.67 -7.44 -3.55
C GLU A 37 -22.51 -7.10 -2.59
N LEU A 38 -22.70 -6.20 -1.62
CA LEU A 38 -21.59 -5.70 -0.77
C LEU A 38 -20.84 -6.81 -0.03
N HIS A 39 -21.55 -7.88 0.34
CA HIS A 39 -20.99 -9.06 1.02
C HIS A 39 -20.59 -10.19 0.06
N GLU A 40 -20.94 -10.04 -1.22
CA GLU A 40 -20.67 -11.04 -2.26
C GLU A 40 -19.41 -10.68 -3.04
N LEU A 41 -19.03 -9.40 -3.09
CA LEU A 41 -17.82 -8.92 -3.74
C LEU A 41 -16.56 -9.38 -2.98
N SER A 42 -16.04 -10.55 -3.36
CA SER A 42 -14.87 -11.18 -2.77
C SER A 42 -13.58 -10.81 -3.51
N ILE A 43 -13.31 -9.51 -3.67
CA ILE A 43 -12.08 -8.99 -4.29
C ILE A 43 -11.20 -8.36 -3.21
N ALA A 44 -9.96 -8.85 -3.10
CA ALA A 44 -8.94 -8.24 -2.27
C ALA A 44 -7.84 -7.62 -3.15
N HIS A 45 -7.48 -6.36 -2.87
CA HIS A 45 -6.32 -5.71 -3.45
C HIS A 45 -5.20 -5.70 -2.42
N ILE A 46 -4.03 -6.21 -2.79
CA ILE A 46 -2.84 -6.27 -1.93
C ILE A 46 -1.75 -5.42 -2.59
N ASP A 47 -1.29 -4.39 -1.87
CA ASP A 47 -0.16 -3.56 -2.25
C ASP A 47 0.95 -3.71 -1.20
N CYS A 48 2.19 -3.91 -1.64
CA CYS A 48 3.32 -4.03 -0.73
C CYS A 48 3.93 -2.65 -0.45
N ASP A 49 3.78 -2.22 0.79
CA ASP A 49 4.28 -0.93 1.27
C ASP A 49 5.75 -0.69 0.93
N ALA A 50 6.00 0.34 0.11
CA ALA A 50 7.33 0.76 -0.32
C ALA A 50 8.25 -0.42 -0.76
N PHE A 51 7.67 -1.38 -1.49
CA PHE A 51 8.19 -2.74 -1.69
C PHE A 51 9.71 -2.88 -1.79
N TYR A 52 10.37 -2.22 -2.75
CA TYR A 52 11.82 -2.38 -2.93
C TYR A 52 12.62 -1.89 -1.72
N ALA A 53 12.25 -0.73 -1.15
CA ALA A 53 12.94 -0.20 0.03
C ALA A 53 12.68 -1.07 1.27
N SER A 54 11.50 -1.67 1.39
CA SER A 54 11.17 -2.61 2.46
C SER A 54 11.98 -3.91 2.36
N VAL A 55 12.20 -4.43 1.15
CA VAL A 55 13.09 -5.56 0.90
C VAL A 55 14.53 -5.24 1.30
N GLU A 56 15.05 -4.07 0.92
CA GLU A 56 16.41 -3.68 1.33
C GLU A 56 16.56 -3.52 2.85
N LYS A 57 15.57 -2.92 3.52
CA LYS A 57 15.58 -2.77 4.99
C LYS A 57 15.46 -4.10 5.74
N ARG A 58 14.68 -5.05 5.21
CA ARG A 58 14.58 -6.41 5.77
C ARG A 58 15.94 -7.11 5.76
N ASP A 59 16.67 -6.99 4.65
CA ASP A 59 17.92 -7.72 4.45
C ASP A 59 19.14 -7.02 5.08
N ASN A 60 19.03 -5.74 5.43
CA ASN A 60 20.05 -4.99 6.12
C ASN A 60 19.47 -4.19 7.31
N PRO A 61 19.58 -4.72 8.55
CA PRO A 61 19.09 -4.06 9.76
C PRO A 61 19.63 -2.65 10.01
N ASP A 62 20.83 -2.32 9.54
CA ASP A 62 21.43 -0.98 9.68
C ASP A 62 20.63 0.10 8.93
N LEU A 63 19.75 -0.30 8.02
CA LEU A 63 18.88 0.60 7.26
C LEU A 63 17.53 0.89 7.95
N ALA A 64 17.19 0.20 9.05
CA ALA A 64 15.86 0.24 9.66
C ALA A 64 15.35 1.67 9.88
N ASN A 65 16.18 2.52 10.50
CA ASN A 65 15.83 3.91 10.84
C ASN A 65 16.37 4.94 9.84
N ARG A 66 16.99 4.52 8.74
CA ARG A 66 17.59 5.43 7.76
C ARG A 66 16.59 5.85 6.67
N PRO A 67 16.69 7.07 6.12
CA PRO A 67 16.05 7.42 4.87
C PRO A 67 16.69 6.60 3.74
N VAL A 68 15.91 5.76 3.08
CA VAL A 68 16.36 4.85 2.01
C VAL A 68 15.60 5.17 0.73
N ILE A 69 16.36 5.33 -0.34
CA ILE A 69 15.88 5.54 -1.70
C ILE A 69 16.44 4.41 -2.57
N VAL A 70 15.55 3.64 -3.19
CA VAL A 70 15.93 2.73 -4.27
C VAL A 70 15.75 3.47 -5.59
N GLY A 71 16.83 3.62 -6.35
CA GLY A 71 16.84 4.41 -7.58
C GLY A 71 18.26 4.69 -8.05
N GLY A 72 18.39 5.42 -9.16
CA GLY A 72 19.70 5.80 -9.68
C GLY A 72 19.78 5.86 -11.21
N GLY A 73 20.97 6.18 -11.71
CA GLY A 73 21.25 6.45 -13.13
C GLY A 73 21.49 7.93 -13.41
N ARG A 74 22.20 8.25 -14.50
CA ARG A 74 22.64 9.63 -14.85
C ARG A 74 21.48 10.62 -15.05
N ARG A 75 20.28 10.10 -15.38
CA ARG A 75 18.99 10.80 -15.47
C ARG A 75 17.88 9.98 -14.80
N GLY A 76 18.23 9.30 -13.70
CA GLY A 76 17.37 8.37 -13.01
C GLY A 76 16.27 9.03 -12.18
N VAL A 77 15.28 8.21 -11.82
CA VAL A 77 14.21 8.56 -10.89
C VAL A 77 14.21 7.63 -9.69
N VAL A 78 13.51 8.04 -8.63
CA VAL A 78 13.21 7.20 -7.47
C VAL A 78 12.29 6.06 -7.90
N ALA A 79 12.77 4.82 -7.80
CA ALA A 79 11.95 3.63 -8.03
C ALA A 79 11.09 3.33 -6.80
N ALA A 80 11.67 3.43 -5.60
CA ALA A 80 10.95 3.36 -4.34
C ALA A 80 11.64 4.22 -3.27
N ALA A 81 10.85 4.75 -2.34
CA ALA A 81 11.37 5.44 -1.17
C ALA A 81 10.66 4.93 0.08
N CYS A 82 11.43 4.64 1.13
CA CYS A 82 10.87 4.23 2.42
C CYS A 82 10.12 5.41 3.08
N TYR A 83 9.25 5.12 4.04
CA TYR A 83 8.46 6.16 4.71
C TYR A 83 9.32 7.25 5.36
N VAL A 84 10.48 6.91 5.93
CA VAL A 84 11.42 7.90 6.49
C VAL A 84 11.86 8.91 5.42
N ALA A 85 12.23 8.46 4.22
CA ALA A 85 12.57 9.36 3.11
C ALA A 85 11.34 10.17 2.62
N ARG A 86 10.13 9.58 2.66
CA ARG A 86 8.89 10.27 2.26
C ARG A 86 8.53 11.43 3.19
N VAL A 87 8.95 11.43 4.45
CA VAL A 87 8.75 12.58 5.37
C VAL A 87 9.45 13.83 4.83
N TYR A 88 10.61 13.67 4.19
CA TYR A 88 11.36 14.76 3.55
C TYR A 88 10.81 15.16 2.17
N GLY A 89 9.63 14.67 1.78
CA GLY A 89 9.01 15.01 0.50
C GLY A 89 9.49 14.16 -0.69
N VAL A 90 10.32 13.14 -0.47
CA VAL A 90 10.70 12.20 -1.54
C VAL A 90 9.49 11.38 -1.98
N ARG A 91 9.32 11.19 -3.29
CA ARG A 91 8.22 10.43 -3.91
C ARG A 91 8.73 9.52 -5.01
N SER A 92 8.00 8.46 -5.33
CA SER A 92 8.27 7.63 -6.52
C SER A 92 8.22 8.47 -7.79
N ALA A 93 9.00 8.09 -8.79
CA ALA A 93 9.22 8.81 -10.05
C ALA A 93 9.84 10.22 -9.92
N MET A 94 10.16 10.69 -8.71
CA MET A 94 10.88 11.94 -8.52
C MET A 94 12.29 11.85 -9.13
N PRO A 95 12.76 12.87 -9.87
CA PRO A 95 14.14 12.91 -10.35
C PRO A 95 15.13 12.79 -9.20
N MET A 96 16.16 11.96 -9.35
CA MET A 96 17.10 11.66 -8.25
C MET A 96 17.78 12.91 -7.69
N PHE A 97 18.08 13.91 -8.52
CA PHE A 97 18.68 15.16 -8.05
C PHE A 97 17.75 15.94 -7.12
N LYS A 98 16.43 15.97 -7.39
CA LYS A 98 15.45 16.61 -6.50
C LYS A 98 15.26 15.80 -5.23
N ALA A 99 15.26 14.47 -5.34
CA ALA A 99 15.14 13.59 -4.18
C ALA A 99 16.31 13.77 -3.20
N LEU A 100 17.54 13.85 -3.71
CA LEU A 100 18.75 14.10 -2.91
C LEU A 100 18.83 15.53 -2.38
N GLN A 101 18.31 16.52 -3.12
CA GLN A 101 18.17 17.87 -2.61
C GLN A 101 17.19 17.93 -1.42
N ALA A 102 16.09 17.19 -1.51
CA ALA A 102 15.06 17.14 -0.47
C ALA A 102 15.51 16.31 0.76
N CYS A 103 16.28 15.24 0.53
CA CYS A 103 16.79 14.35 1.57
C CYS A 103 18.29 14.07 1.36
N PRO A 104 19.19 14.98 1.79
CA PRO A 104 20.63 14.86 1.56
C PRO A 104 21.27 13.64 2.23
N ASP A 105 20.74 13.21 3.38
CA ASP A 105 21.25 12.09 4.16
C ASP A 105 20.72 10.71 3.70
N ALA A 106 19.98 10.67 2.59
CA ALA A 106 19.39 9.45 2.06
C ALA A 106 20.46 8.44 1.63
N VAL A 107 20.27 7.19 2.06
CA VAL A 107 20.99 6.04 1.49
C VAL A 107 20.38 5.72 0.14
N VAL A 108 21.17 5.84 -0.92
CA VAL A 108 20.76 5.45 -2.26
C VAL A 108 21.23 4.04 -2.58
N ILE A 109 20.29 3.17 -2.93
CA ILE A 109 20.54 1.79 -3.32
C ILE A 109 20.17 1.63 -4.79
N ARG A 110 21.08 1.04 -5.58
CA ARG A 110 20.77 0.69 -6.98
C ARG A 110 19.75 -0.45 -6.99
N PRO A 111 18.71 -0.39 -7.84
CA PRO A 111 17.70 -1.44 -7.90
C PRO A 111 18.30 -2.82 -8.25
N ASP A 112 17.90 -3.85 -7.50
CA ASP A 112 18.15 -5.26 -7.83
C ASP A 112 16.82 -5.94 -8.23
N MET A 113 16.53 -5.92 -9.52
CA MET A 113 15.26 -6.45 -10.04
C MET A 113 15.13 -7.98 -9.89
N ALA A 114 16.25 -8.71 -9.88
CA ALA A 114 16.22 -10.16 -9.71
C ALA A 114 15.80 -10.51 -8.27
N LYS A 115 16.39 -9.82 -7.29
CA LYS A 115 16.01 -9.90 -5.88
C LYS A 115 14.54 -9.56 -5.65
N TYR A 116 14.07 -8.43 -6.20
CA TYR A 116 12.68 -8.00 -6.02
C TYR A 116 11.67 -8.95 -6.67
N SER A 117 11.99 -9.48 -7.86
CA SER A 117 11.15 -10.47 -8.54
C SER A 117 11.05 -11.77 -7.74
N ALA A 118 12.15 -12.23 -7.14
CA ALA A 118 12.15 -13.43 -6.30
C ALA A 118 11.25 -13.27 -5.06
N VAL A 119 11.32 -12.12 -4.38
CA VAL A 119 10.43 -11.82 -3.23
C VAL A 119 8.97 -11.65 -3.69
N GLY A 120 8.73 -11.02 -4.83
CA GLY A 120 7.39 -10.89 -5.41
C GLY A 120 6.74 -12.24 -5.71
N ARG A 121 7.53 -13.21 -6.19
CA ARG A 121 7.05 -14.59 -6.38
C ARG A 121 6.68 -15.27 -5.06
N GLN A 122 7.47 -15.08 -4.00
CA GLN A 122 7.14 -15.61 -2.67
C GLN A 122 5.81 -15.03 -2.17
N LEU A 123 5.57 -13.73 -2.35
CA LEU A 123 4.29 -13.08 -2.02
C LEU A 123 3.14 -13.68 -2.83
N ARG A 124 3.34 -13.87 -4.13
CA ARG A 124 2.34 -14.51 -5.00
C ARG A 124 2.03 -15.94 -4.59
N GLU A 125 3.02 -16.71 -4.18
CA GLU A 125 2.82 -18.05 -3.61
C GLU A 125 1.97 -17.99 -2.33
N MET A 126 2.12 -16.96 -1.49
CA MET A 126 1.24 -16.77 -0.33
C MET A 126 -0.20 -16.44 -0.73
N MET A 127 -0.38 -15.57 -1.74
CA MET A 127 -1.70 -15.24 -2.28
C MET A 127 -2.40 -16.48 -2.86
N LEU A 128 -1.66 -17.30 -3.62
CA LEU A 128 -2.18 -18.55 -4.20
C LEU A 128 -2.62 -19.58 -3.15
N ARG A 129 -2.03 -19.57 -1.95
CA ARG A 129 -2.51 -20.40 -0.83
C ARG A 129 -3.85 -19.93 -0.27
N ALA A 130 -4.18 -18.65 -0.40
CA ALA A 130 -5.45 -18.09 0.04
C ALA A 130 -6.57 -18.31 -1.00
N THR A 131 -6.25 -18.17 -2.29
CA THR A 131 -7.19 -18.39 -3.39
C THR A 131 -6.44 -18.73 -4.68
N PRO A 132 -6.96 -19.62 -5.54
CA PRO A 132 -6.36 -19.88 -6.85
C PRO A 132 -6.61 -18.75 -7.87
N LEU A 133 -7.43 -17.74 -7.54
CA LEU A 133 -7.86 -16.67 -8.45
C LEU A 133 -6.90 -15.45 -8.47
N VAL A 134 -5.58 -15.69 -8.44
CA VAL A 134 -4.50 -14.66 -8.34
C VAL A 134 -3.79 -14.41 -9.67
#